data_AF-A0A836RUH2-F1
#
_entry.id   AF-A0A836RUH2-F1
#
_cell.length_a   1.000
_cell.length_b   1.000
_cell.length_c   1.000
_cell.angle_alpha   90.00
_cell.angle_beta   90.00
_cell.angle_gamma   90.00
#
_symmetry.space_group_name_H-M   'P 1'
#
loop_
_entity.id
_entity.type
_entity.pdbx_description
1 polymer ?
#
loop_
_entity_poly.entity_id
_entity_poly.type
_entity_poly.pdbx_seq_one_letter_code
_entity_poly.pdbx_strand_id
1 'polypeptide(L)'
;MRKLSYEEIFSQRPTLSELKKMERLPIYVLVENIRSMYNVGSIFRTSDGARIAKLFLCGFTPIPPRKEIDKTALGATESVPWEYAENPLPIIKKADKSKSNESFSKSNFTIKVNNNRTTIK
;
A
#
# COMPACT_ATOMS: atom_id res chain seq x y z
N MET A 1 -22.89 -1.78 23.99
CA MET A 1 -22.91 -1.18 22.63
C MET A 1 -24.26 -1.43 21.99
N ARG A 2 -24.90 -0.41 21.40
CA ARG A 2 -26.14 -0.57 20.63
C ARG A 2 -25.82 -1.16 19.26
N LYS A 3 -26.56 -2.19 18.82
CA LYS A 3 -26.43 -2.75 17.47
C LYS A 3 -27.18 -1.84 16.49
N LEU A 4 -26.53 -1.45 15.40
CA LEU A 4 -27.16 -0.67 14.32
C LEU A 4 -28.01 -1.59 13.42
N SER A 5 -29.08 -1.03 12.85
CA SER A 5 -29.87 -1.70 11.80
C SER A 5 -29.12 -1.72 10.46
N TYR A 6 -29.60 -2.52 9.51
CA TYR A 6 -29.03 -2.58 8.17
C TYR A 6 -29.13 -1.21 7.46
N GLU A 7 -30.27 -0.55 7.58
CA GLU A 7 -30.56 0.75 6.97
C GLU A 7 -29.65 1.84 7.53
N GLU A 8 -29.40 1.81 8.85
CA GLU A 8 -28.46 2.72 9.51
C GLU A 8 -27.03 2.53 8.98
N ILE A 9 -26.57 1.28 8.86
CA ILE A 9 -25.23 0.96 8.33
C ILE A 9 -25.14 1.38 6.86
N PHE A 10 -26.18 1.08 6.06
CA PHE A 10 -26.18 1.36 4.63
C PHE A 10 -26.15 2.87 4.36
N SER A 11 -26.93 3.66 5.10
CA SER A 11 -26.97 5.12 4.97
C SER A 11 -25.67 5.81 5.37
N GLN A 12 -24.85 5.16 6.20
CA GLN A 12 -23.54 5.68 6.63
C GLN A 12 -22.39 5.24 5.73
N ARG A 13 -22.62 4.35 4.74
CA ARG A 13 -21.54 3.89 3.87
C ARG A 13 -21.11 5.02 2.92
N PRO A 14 -19.81 5.38 2.93
CA PRO A 14 -19.30 6.35 1.97
C PRO A 14 -19.30 5.75 0.56
N THR A 15 -19.62 6.60 -0.41
CA THR A 15 -19.47 6.29 -1.84
C THR A 15 -17.99 6.22 -2.24
N LEU A 16 -17.69 5.62 -3.38
CA LEU A 16 -16.31 5.58 -3.92
C LEU A 16 -15.71 6.98 -4.10
N SER A 17 -16.53 7.96 -4.50
CA SER A 17 -16.10 9.35 -4.67
C SER A 17 -15.74 10.01 -3.33
N GLU A 18 -16.47 9.70 -2.26
CA GLU A 18 -16.17 10.18 -0.92
C GLU A 18 -14.95 9.49 -0.33
N LEU A 19 -14.83 8.16 -0.51
CA LEU A 19 -13.67 7.37 -0.08
C LEU A 19 -12.34 7.90 -0.65
N LYS A 20 -12.38 8.46 -1.86
CA LYS A 20 -11.23 9.10 -2.53
C LYS A 20 -10.86 10.45 -1.91
N LYS A 21 -11.81 11.18 -1.31
CA LYS A 21 -11.60 12.49 -0.66
C LYS A 21 -11.26 12.38 0.82
N MET A 22 -11.66 11.29 1.47
CA MET A 22 -11.35 11.02 2.87
C MET A 22 -9.84 10.92 3.09
N GLU A 23 -9.38 11.39 4.25
CA GLU A 23 -7.99 11.32 4.67
C GLU A 23 -7.48 9.87 4.69
N ARG A 24 -6.17 9.72 4.45
CA ARG A 24 -5.45 8.45 4.42
C ARG A 24 -4.22 8.55 5.31
N LEU A 25 -3.86 7.44 5.94
CA LEU A 25 -2.62 7.36 6.69
C LEU A 25 -1.46 7.51 5.73
N PRO A 26 -0.37 8.21 6.10
CA PRO A 26 0.83 8.39 5.27
C PRO A 26 1.69 7.12 5.19
N ILE A 27 1.03 5.97 5.04
CA ILE A 27 1.59 4.63 4.91
C ILE A 27 1.57 4.26 3.44
N TYR A 28 2.71 3.79 2.96
CA TYR A 28 2.92 3.31 1.60
C TYR A 28 3.29 1.84 1.67
N VAL A 29 2.66 1.01 0.84
CA VAL A 29 2.89 -0.44 0.82
C VAL A 29 3.47 -0.82 -0.53
N LEU A 30 4.60 -1.54 -0.53
CA LEU A 30 5.26 -2.06 -1.72
C LEU A 30 5.11 -3.58 -1.73
N VAL A 31 4.58 -4.13 -2.81
CA VAL A 31 4.35 -5.56 -3.02
C VAL A 31 5.15 -6.00 -4.22
N GLU A 32 6.22 -6.75 -3.97
CA GLU A 32 7.13 -7.21 -5.03
C GLU A 32 7.04 -8.72 -5.20
N ASN A 33 6.95 -9.18 -6.45
CA ASN A 33 7.11 -10.58 -6.82
C ASN A 33 6.16 -11.55 -6.08
N ILE A 34 4.91 -11.13 -5.82
CA ILE A 34 3.88 -12.01 -5.26
C ILE A 34 3.15 -12.72 -6.39
N ARG A 35 3.23 -14.06 -6.45
CA ARG A 35 2.57 -14.86 -7.51
C ARG A 35 1.08 -15.08 -7.27
N SER A 36 0.67 -15.20 -6.00
CA SER A 36 -0.70 -15.56 -5.63
C SER A 36 -1.65 -14.38 -5.81
N MET A 37 -2.57 -14.49 -6.78
CA MET A 37 -3.63 -13.50 -7.01
C MET A 37 -4.55 -13.33 -5.78
N TYR A 38 -4.83 -14.40 -5.04
CA TYR A 38 -5.61 -14.35 -3.80
C TYR A 38 -4.90 -13.59 -2.68
N ASN A 39 -3.57 -13.68 -2.62
CA ASN A 39 -2.78 -12.90 -1.67
C ASN A 39 -2.76 -11.42 -2.07
N VAL A 40 -2.64 -11.12 -3.37
CA VAL A 40 -2.76 -9.74 -3.88
C VAL A 40 -4.11 -9.14 -3.49
N GLY A 41 -5.22 -9.84 -3.72
CA GLY A 41 -6.54 -9.33 -3.32
C GLY A 41 -6.70 -9.19 -1.81
N SER A 42 -6.15 -10.10 -1.01
CA SER A 42 -6.10 -9.95 0.45
C SER A 42 -5.30 -8.72 0.89
N ILE A 43 -4.18 -8.41 0.22
CA ILE A 43 -3.38 -7.20 0.48
C ILE A 43 -4.17 -5.94 0.14
N PHE A 44 -4.90 -5.91 -0.98
CA PHE A 44 -5.83 -4.81 -1.29
C PHE A 44 -6.85 -4.63 -0.17
N ARG A 45 -7.48 -5.71 0.31
CA ARG A 45 -8.50 -5.66 1.37
C ARG A 45 -7.94 -5.14 2.70
N THR A 46 -6.75 -5.58 3.09
CA THR A 46 -6.07 -5.04 4.29
C THR A 46 -5.69 -3.57 4.10
N SER A 47 -5.23 -3.19 2.91
CA SER A 47 -4.85 -1.81 2.57
C SER A 47 -6.04 -0.85 2.62
N ASP A 48 -7.22 -1.30 2.20
CA ASP A 48 -8.47 -0.54 2.28
C ASP A 48 -8.89 -0.32 3.74
N GLY A 49 -8.91 -1.38 4.55
CA GLY A 49 -9.25 -1.30 5.98
C GLY A 49 -8.26 -0.42 6.77
N ALA A 50 -6.98 -0.45 6.41
CA ALA A 50 -5.95 0.40 7.02
C ALA A 50 -5.92 1.83 6.44
N ARG A 51 -6.67 2.14 5.38
CA ARG A 51 -6.73 3.46 4.74
C ARG A 51 -5.34 4.01 4.38
N ILE A 52 -4.48 3.16 3.79
CA ILE A 52 -3.12 3.56 3.38
C ILE A 52 -3.17 4.63 2.28
N ALA A 53 -2.10 5.43 2.18
CA ALA A 53 -1.98 6.47 1.15
C ALA A 53 -1.89 5.85 -0.25
N LYS A 54 -1.04 4.82 -0.42
CA LYS A 54 -0.83 4.19 -1.72
C LYS A 54 -0.25 2.78 -1.64
N LEU A 55 -0.69 1.92 -2.56
CA LEU A 55 -0.17 0.57 -2.79
C LEU A 55 0.64 0.53 -4.10
N PHE A 56 1.81 -0.10 -4.09
CA PHE A 56 2.62 -0.32 -5.29
C PHE A 56 2.76 -1.80 -5.55
N LEU A 57 2.42 -2.25 -6.75
CA LEU A 57 2.65 -3.61 -7.22
C LEU A 57 3.87 -3.63 -8.14
N CYS A 58 4.80 -4.55 -7.91
CA CYS A 58 6.07 -4.60 -8.64
C CYS A 58 6.47 -5.99 -9.13
N GLY A 59 7.34 -6.02 -10.13
CA GLY A 59 7.85 -7.23 -10.76
C GLY A 59 6.74 -8.06 -11.40
N PHE A 60 6.77 -9.37 -11.25
CA PHE A 60 5.76 -10.26 -11.86
C PHE A 60 4.43 -10.31 -11.09
N THR A 61 4.21 -9.43 -10.11
CA THR A 61 2.99 -9.42 -9.30
C THR A 61 1.76 -9.19 -10.19
N PRO A 62 0.73 -10.05 -10.15
CA PRO A 62 -0.46 -9.88 -10.97
C PRO A 62 -1.22 -8.62 -10.56
N ILE A 63 -1.72 -7.89 -11.55
CA ILE A 63 -2.44 -6.62 -11.37
C ILE A 63 -3.93 -6.80 -11.69
N PRO A 64 -4.84 -6.04 -11.05
CA PRO A 64 -6.24 -5.93 -11.47
C PRO A 64 -6.37 -5.38 -12.91
N PRO A 65 -7.45 -5.72 -13.66
CA PRO A 65 -8.57 -6.58 -13.26
C PRO A 65 -8.28 -8.08 -13.47
N ARG A 66 -8.50 -8.90 -12.43
CA ARG A 66 -8.40 -10.37 -12.45
C ARG A 66 -9.40 -10.97 -11.46
N LYS A 67 -10.18 -11.97 -11.89
CA LYS A 67 -11.26 -12.57 -11.09
C LYS A 67 -10.79 -13.09 -9.73
N GLU A 68 -9.58 -13.65 -9.67
CA GLU A 68 -8.98 -14.21 -8.45
C GLU A 68 -8.59 -13.12 -7.44
N ILE A 69 -8.12 -11.97 -7.93
CA ILE A 69 -7.86 -10.79 -7.10
C ILE A 69 -9.19 -10.24 -6.58
N ASP A 70 -10.18 -10.05 -7.47
CA ASP A 70 -11.46 -9.44 -7.12
C ASP A 70 -12.23 -10.25 -6.06
N LYS A 71 -12.16 -11.59 -6.14
CA LYS A 71 -12.76 -12.52 -5.14
C LYS A 71 -12.32 -12.24 -3.70
N THR A 72 -11.09 -11.77 -3.50
CA THR A 72 -10.53 -11.53 -2.16
C THR A 72 -10.43 -10.05 -1.82
N ALA A 73 -10.30 -9.18 -2.82
CA ALA A 73 -10.28 -7.73 -2.64
C ALA A 73 -11.65 -7.17 -2.24
N LEU A 74 -12.76 -7.77 -2.67
CA LEU A 74 -14.13 -7.33 -2.36
C LEU A 74 -14.37 -5.83 -2.66
N GLY A 75 -13.94 -5.37 -3.83
CA GLY A 75 -14.06 -3.96 -4.25
C GLY A 75 -12.92 -3.05 -3.80
N ALA A 76 -11.99 -3.54 -2.97
CA ALA A 76 -10.84 -2.74 -2.51
C ALA A 76 -9.90 -2.28 -3.65
N THR A 77 -9.93 -2.93 -4.81
CA THR A 77 -9.18 -2.51 -6.01
C THR A 77 -9.67 -1.16 -6.58
N GLU A 78 -10.91 -0.77 -6.27
CA GLU A 78 -11.50 0.50 -6.73
C GLU A 78 -11.32 1.63 -5.72
N SER A 79 -11.22 1.30 -4.43
CA SER A 79 -11.10 2.28 -3.34
C SER A 79 -9.66 2.60 -2.98
N VAL A 80 -8.73 1.66 -3.07
CA VAL A 80 -7.31 1.85 -2.71
C VAL A 80 -6.55 2.51 -3.87
N PRO A 81 -5.89 3.66 -3.66
CA PRO A 81 -4.97 4.21 -4.64
C PRO A 81 -3.80 3.26 -4.83
N TRP A 82 -3.58 2.81 -6.05
CA TRP A 82 -2.48 1.90 -6.36
C TRP A 82 -1.85 2.22 -7.71
N GLU A 83 -0.59 1.80 -7.89
CA GLU A 83 0.06 1.81 -9.19
C GLU A 83 0.95 0.58 -9.37
N TYR A 84 1.26 0.26 -10.62
CA TYR A 84 2.22 -0.77 -10.97
C TYR A 84 3.54 -0.15 -11.43
N ALA A 85 4.66 -0.75 -11.04
CA ALA A 85 5.98 -0.45 -11.58
C ALA A 85 6.78 -1.73 -11.78
N GLU A 86 7.41 -1.90 -12.94
CA GLU A 86 8.20 -3.10 -13.23
C GLU A 86 9.34 -3.30 -12.24
N ASN A 87 10.02 -2.23 -11.83
CA ASN A 87 11.13 -2.24 -10.90
C ASN A 87 10.77 -1.46 -9.62
N PRO A 88 11.04 -2.00 -8.41
CA PRO A 88 10.76 -1.30 -7.14
C PRO A 88 11.77 -0.18 -6.82
N LEU A 89 12.98 -0.21 -7.37
CA LEU A 89 14.07 0.71 -7.02
C LEU A 89 13.71 2.19 -7.22
N PRO A 90 13.05 2.61 -8.32
CA PRO A 90 12.63 4.01 -8.49
C PRO A 90 11.66 4.47 -7.40
N ILE A 91 10.77 3.59 -6.91
CA ILE A 91 9.81 3.92 -5.85
C ILE A 91 10.56 4.09 -4.53
N ILE A 92 11.45 3.16 -4.19
CA ILE A 92 12.25 3.22 -2.96
C ILE A 92 13.14 4.47 -2.95
N LYS A 93 13.80 4.79 -4.07
CA LYS A 93 14.64 5.99 -4.20
C LYS A 93 13.84 7.29 -4.00
N LYS A 94 12.59 7.35 -4.46
CA LYS A 94 11.71 8.50 -4.21
C LYS A 94 11.38 8.62 -2.71
N ALA A 95 11.08 7.49 -2.05
CA ALA A 95 10.77 7.46 -0.62
C ALA A 95 11.99 7.78 0.27
N ASP A 96 13.20 7.44 -0.16
CA ASP A 96 14.44 7.74 0.56
C ASP A 96 14.82 9.23 0.46
N LYS A 97 14.63 9.84 -0.72
CA LYS A 97 14.83 11.28 -0.92
C LYS A 97 13.89 12.14 -0.08
N SER A 98 12.68 11.67 0.23
CA SER A 98 11.78 12.36 1.16
C SER A 98 12.22 12.29 2.63
N LYS A 99 13.15 11.38 2.98
CA LYS A 99 13.65 11.19 4.35
C LYS A 99 14.95 11.94 4.65
N SER A 100 15.59 12.60 3.69
CA SER A 100 16.87 13.28 3.94
C SER A 100 16.79 14.52 4.84
N ASN A 101 15.60 14.90 5.32
CA ASN A 101 15.39 16.01 6.27
C ASN A 101 14.83 15.60 7.64
N GLU A 102 14.62 14.30 7.91
CA GLU A 102 14.11 13.86 9.22
C GLU A 102 14.99 12.76 9.81
N SER A 103 15.85 13.21 10.71
CA SER A 103 16.61 12.39 11.66
C SER A 103 15.62 11.60 12.53
N PHE A 104 15.22 10.41 12.10
CA PHE A 104 14.51 9.48 12.96
C PHE A 104 15.48 8.94 14.02
N SER A 105 15.54 9.65 15.14
CA SER A 105 16.09 9.14 16.40
C SER A 105 15.26 7.92 16.82
N LYS A 106 15.74 6.72 16.50
CA LYS A 106 15.20 5.48 17.04
C LYS A 106 16.07 5.04 18.21
N SER A 107 15.44 4.99 19.38
CA SER A 107 15.88 4.13 20.47
C SER A 107 16.09 2.70 19.95
N ASN A 108 17.36 2.28 20.01
CA ASN A 108 17.89 0.93 20.15
C ASN A 108 17.68 -0.11 19.02
N PHE A 109 17.81 0.29 17.76
CA PHE A 109 18.40 -0.63 16.77
C PHE A 109 19.10 0.15 15.65
N THR A 110 20.43 0.28 15.75
CA THR A 110 21.26 0.97 14.76
C THR A 110 21.74 -0.02 13.71
N ILE A 111 21.14 -0.01 12.52
CA ILE A 111 21.78 -0.60 11.34
C ILE A 111 22.69 0.48 10.74
N LYS A 112 24.00 0.38 10.99
CA LYS A 112 24.99 1.20 10.30
C LYS A 112 25.16 0.66 8.87
N VAL A 113 24.62 1.38 7.89
CA VAL A 113 25.00 1.17 6.49
C VAL A 113 26.30 1.95 6.27
N ASN A 114 27.42 1.23 6.26
CA ASN A 114 28.73 1.80 5.91
C ASN A 114 28.78 2.05 4.40
N ASN A 115 28.51 3.28 3.99
CA ASN A 115 28.90 3.76 2.66
C ASN A 115 30.36 4.22 2.69
N ASN A 116 31.29 3.26 2.58
CA ASN A 116 32.65 3.57 2.15
C ASN A 116 32.83 3.16 0.69
N ARG A 117 33.08 4.18 -0.11
CA ARG A 117 33.49 4.18 -1.53
C ARG A 117 34.66 3.23 -1.82
N THR A 118 34.94 3.12 -3.13
CA THR A 118 36.23 2.82 -3.80
C THR A 118 36.38 1.32 -4.14
N THR A 119 36.65 0.85 -5.37
CA THR A 119 37.33 1.44 -6.54
C THR A 119 37.05 0.59 -7.78
N ILE A 120 37.21 1.19 -8.96
CA ILE A 120 37.35 0.53 -10.27
C ILE A 120 38.56 -0.40 -10.26
N LYS A 121 38.40 -1.64 -10.74
CA LYS A 121 39.28 -2.32 -11.71
C LYS A 121 38.42 -3.26 -12.55
#